data_AF-A0A938CWE9-F1
#
_entry.id   AF-A0A938CWE9-F1
#
_cell.length_a   1.000
_cell.length_b   1.000
_cell.length_c   1.000
_cell.angle_alpha   90.00
_cell.angle_beta   90.00
_cell.angle_gamma   90.00
#
_symmetry.space_group_name_H-M   'P 1'
#
loop_
_entity.id
_entity.type
_entity.pdbx_description
1 polymer ?
#
loop_
_entity_poly.entity_id
_entity_poly.type
_entity_poly.pdbx_seq_one_letter_code
_entity_poly.pdbx_strand_id
1 'polypeptide(L)' 'MTAPLALTMGEPAGIGGEIALKAWHAMRRAGAPFFAVGDVAHHEAIARTLGIPVAAIDQPEEAAGRFRDAFPVLA' A
#
# COMPACT_ATOMS: atom_id res chain seq x y z
N MET A 1 -18.62 3.05 9.20
CA MET A 1 -17.57 2.84 8.17
C MET A 1 -16.48 2.02 8.82
N THR A 2 -15.92 1.04 8.12
CA THR A 2 -14.83 0.20 8.66
C THR A 2 -13.50 0.94 8.50
N ALA A 3 -12.70 0.98 9.57
CA ALA A 3 -11.37 1.57 9.50
C ALA A 3 -10.44 0.76 8.57
N PRO A 4 -9.52 1.41 7.84
CA PRO A 4 -8.56 0.72 7.00
C PRO A 4 -7.56 -0.07 7.84
N LEU A 5 -7.07 -1.18 7.30
CA LEU A 5 -6.06 -2.00 7.97
C LEU A 5 -4.67 -1.39 7.79
N ALA A 6 -3.91 -1.27 8.88
CA ALA A 6 -2.51 -0.92 8.83
C ALA A 6 -1.67 -2.18 8.57
N LEU A 7 -0.87 -2.17 7.52
CA LEU A 7 0.05 -3.26 7.15
C LEU A 7 1.49 -2.80 7.43
N THR A 8 2.20 -3.48 8.32
CA THR A 8 3.61 -3.19 8.57
C THR A 8 4.51 -3.82 7.50
N MET A 9 5.61 -3.15 7.14
CA MET A 9 6.55 -3.61 6.11
C MET A 9 7.30 -4.90 6.50
N GLY A 10 7.51 -5.13 7.80
CA GLY A 10 8.40 -6.19 8.26
C GLY A 10 9.87 -5.89 7.93
N GLU A 11 10.60 -6.89 7.45
CA GLU A 11 12.02 -6.75 7.03
C GLU A 11 12.11 -6.17 5.61
N PRO A 12 12.70 -4.96 5.41
CA PRO A 12 12.76 -4.30 4.10
C PRO A 12 13.57 -5.07 3.04
N ALA A 13 14.55 -5.88 3.47
CA ALA A 13 15.31 -6.73 2.54
C ALA A 13 14.53 -7.97 2.08
N GLY A 14 13.38 -8.27 2.72
CA GLY A 14 12.50 -9.37 2.35
C GLY A 14 11.53 -9.02 1.21
N ILE A 15 10.61 -9.95 0.93
CA ILE A 15 9.61 -9.81 -0.15
C ILE A 15 8.28 -9.20 0.33
N GLY A 16 8.20 -8.68 1.55
CA GLY A 16 6.97 -8.17 2.16
C GLY A 16 6.31 -7.05 1.35
N GLY A 17 7.11 -6.07 0.89
CA GLY A 17 6.61 -4.99 0.03
C GLY A 17 6.07 -5.47 -1.31
N GLU A 18 6.73 -6.46 -1.93
CA GLU A 18 6.25 -7.07 -3.18
C GLU A 18 4.91 -7.78 -2.99
N ILE A 19 4.77 -8.56 -1.90
CA ILE A 19 3.52 -9.23 -1.54
C ILE A 19 2.41 -8.20 -1.31
N ALA A 20 2.69 -7.13 -0.55
CA ALA A 20 1.72 -6.09 -0.25
C ALA A 20 1.18 -5.41 -1.51
N LEU A 21 2.08 -5.04 -2.43
CA LEU A 21 1.72 -4.42 -3.72
C LEU A 21 0.89 -5.37 -4.59
N LYS A 22 1.27 -6.65 -4.70
CA LYS A 22 0.52 -7.65 -5.46
C LYS A 22 -0.85 -7.94 -4.85
N ALA A 23 -0.93 -8.02 -3.52
CA ALA A 23 -2.18 -8.17 -2.79
C ALA A 23 -3.11 -6.98 -3.02
N TRP A 24 -2.59 -5.75 -2.92
CA TRP A 24 -3.33 -4.55 -3.27
C TRP A 24 -3.85 -4.61 -4.70
N HIS A 25 -3.00 -4.97 -5.66
CA HIS A 25 -3.39 -5.05 -7.06
C HIS A 25 -4.56 -6.02 -7.27
N ALA A 26 -4.54 -7.19 -6.63
CA ALA A 26 -5.61 -8.17 -6.69
C ALA A 26 -6.90 -7.71 -5.98
N MET A 27 -6.77 -6.95 -4.89
CA MET A 27 -7.89 -6.60 -4.00
C MET A 27 -8.51 -5.21 -4.26
N ARG A 28 -7.85 -4.31 -5.00
CA ARG A 28 -8.24 -2.88 -5.14
C ARG A 28 -9.68 -2.61 -5.62
N ARG A 29 -10.38 -3.62 -6.15
CA ARG A 29 -11.77 -3.50 -6.63
C ARG A 29 -12.83 -4.09 -5.68
N ALA A 30 -12.45 -4.93 -4.74
CA ALA A 30 -13.40 -5.71 -3.93
C ALA A 30 -12.96 -5.97 -2.48
N GLY A 31 -11.73 -5.62 -2.09
CA GLY A 31 -11.20 -5.82 -0.75
C GLY A 31 -11.44 -4.64 0.19
N ALA A 32 -11.32 -4.91 1.50
CA ALA A 32 -11.27 -3.86 2.50
C ALA A 32 -10.01 -3.00 2.31
N PRO A 33 -10.10 -1.65 2.40
CA PRO A 33 -8.94 -0.79 2.28
C PRO A 33 -7.87 -1.10 3.33
N PHE A 34 -6.62 -1.08 2.89
CA PHE A 34 -5.45 -1.14 3.75
C PHE A 34 -4.37 -0.20 3.23
N PHE A 35 -3.44 0.15 4.09
CA PHE A 35 -2.28 0.98 3.76
C PHE A 35 -1.02 0.35 4.37
N ALA A 36 0.12 0.55 3.71
CA ALA A 36 1.39 0.19 4.31
C ALA A 36 1.90 1.29 5.23
N VAL A 37 2.59 0.89 6.30
CA VAL A 37 3.36 1.79 7.17
C VAL A 37 4.84 1.61 6.86
N GLY A 38 5.52 2.69 6.50
CA GLY A 38 6.96 2.72 6.27
C GLY A 38 7.37 3.67 5.15
N ASP A 39 8.63 3.54 4.70
CA ASP A 39 9.19 4.45 3.69
C ASP A 39 8.46 4.33 2.33
N VAL A 40 7.94 5.47 1.86
CA VAL A 40 7.28 5.60 0.57
C VAL A 40 8.25 5.30 -0.57
N ALA A 41 9.50 5.77 -0.48
CA ALA A 41 10.49 5.61 -1.55
C ALA A 41 10.86 4.13 -1.76
N HIS A 42 10.93 3.35 -0.67
CA HIS A 42 11.10 1.91 -0.72
C HIS A 42 9.96 1.21 -1.48
N HIS A 43 8.70 1.54 -1.16
CA HIS A 43 7.55 0.97 -1.84
C HIS A 43 7.47 1.40 -3.30
N GLU A 44 7.78 2.65 -3.64
CA GLU A 44 7.85 3.12 -5.02
C GLU A 44 8.91 2.37 -5.83
N ALA A 45 10.06 2.06 -5.23
CA ALA A 45 11.11 1.30 -5.90
C ALA A 45 10.65 -0.09 -6.33
N ILE A 46 9.93 -0.80 -5.45
CA ILE A 46 9.33 -2.10 -5.78
C ILE A 46 8.18 -1.92 -6.77
N ALA A 47 7.32 -0.93 -6.56
CA ALA A 47 6.12 -0.72 -7.38
C ALA A 47 6.45 -0.37 -8.84
N ARG A 48 7.57 0.33 -9.09
CA ARG A 48 8.09 0.59 -10.45
C ARG A 48 8.36 -0.69 -11.24
N THR A 49 8.84 -1.75 -10.61
CA THR A 49 9.10 -3.03 -11.31
C THR A 49 7.80 -3.78 -11.64
N LEU A 50 6.73 -3.50 -10.90
CA LEU A 50 5.41 -4.11 -11.05
C LEU A 50 4.42 -3.27 -11.87
N GLY A 51 4.78 -2.03 -12.24
CA GLY A 51 3.86 -1.09 -12.89
C GLY A 51 2.69 -0.67 -11.98
N ILE A 52 2.91 -0.64 -10.66
CA ILE A 52 1.89 -0.31 -9.68
C ILE A 52 2.06 1.16 -9.22
N PRO A 53 0.98 1.98 -9.24
CA PRO A 53 1.02 3.31 -8.66
C PRO A 53 1.02 3.26 -7.13
N VAL A 54 1.83 4.13 -6.50
CA VAL A 54 1.90 4.34 -5.05
C VAL A 54 1.37 5.73 -4.73
N ALA A 55 0.66 5.87 -3.62
CA ALA A 55 0.21 7.16 -3.10
C ALA A 55 0.68 7.30 -1.65
N ALA A 56 1.50 8.32 -1.39
CA ALA A 56 1.76 8.77 -0.03
C ALA A 56 0.46 9.30 0.59
N ILE A 57 0.21 8.96 1.85
CA ILE A 57 -0.88 9.48 2.66
C ILE A 57 -0.32 10.05 3.97
N ASP A 58 -0.98 11.06 4.53
CA ASP A 58 -0.58 11.69 5.80
C ASP A 58 -1.42 11.14 6.97
N GLN A 59 -2.63 10.63 6.68
CA GLN A 59 -3.52 10.03 7.68
C GLN A 59 -4.14 8.71 7.20
N PRO A 60 -4.38 7.73 8.11
CA PRO A 60 -5.03 6.46 7.76
C PRO A 60 -6.35 6.61 7.00
N GLU A 61 -7.14 7.64 7.32
CA GLU A 61 -8.44 7.92 6.72
C GLU A 61 -8.38 8.17 5.21
N GLU A 62 -7.24 8.60 4.68
CA GLU A 62 -7.03 8.82 3.25
C GLU A 62 -6.90 7.53 2.46
N ALA A 63 -6.56 6.42 3.12
CA ALA A 63 -6.30 5.14 2.45
C ALA A 63 -7.47 4.71 1.57
N ALA A 64 -8.71 4.82 2.08
CA ALA A 64 -9.91 4.43 1.34
C ALA A 64 -10.12 5.26 0.07
N GLY A 65 -9.77 6.55 0.09
CA GLY A 65 -9.88 7.44 -1.07
C GLY A 65 -8.83 7.16 -2.15
N ARG A 66 -7.68 6.60 -1.78
CA ARG A 66 -6.59 6.26 -2.71
C ARG A 66 -6.65 4.81 -3.21
N PHE A 67 -7.22 3.90 -2.41
CA PHE A 67 -7.06 2.46 -2.54
C PHE A 67 -7.44 1.89 -3.91
N ARG A 68 -8.42 2.48 -4.62
CA ARG A 68 -8.82 1.99 -5.95
C ARG A 68 -7.77 2.26 -7.03
N ASP A 69 -7.05 3.36 -6.89
CA ASP A 69 -6.22 3.94 -7.96
C ASP A 69 -4.73 3.83 -7.68
N ALA A 70 -4.32 3.80 -6.41
CA ALA A 70 -2.93 3.68 -5.98
C ALA A 70 -2.79 2.94 -4.64
N PHE A 71 -1.61 2.34 -4.43
CA PHE A 71 -1.25 1.68 -3.18
C PHE A 71 -0.94 2.71 -2.09
N PRO A 72 -1.75 2.84 -1.02
CA PRO A 72 -1.55 3.87 -0.01
C PRO A 72 -0.40 3.51 0.94
N VAL A 73 0.51 4.45 1.18
CA VAL A 73 1.65 4.30 2.10
C VAL A 73 1.71 5.49 3.05
N LEU A 74 1.66 5.20 4.35
CA LEU A 74 1.83 6.15 5.44
C LEU A 74 3.29 6.13 5.90
N ALA A 75 3.93 7.31 5.92
CA ALA A 75 5.31 7.49 6.39
C ALA A 75 5.42 7.46 7.93
#